data_AF-A0A7S0L4Q6-F1
#
_entry.id   AF-A0A7S0L4Q6-F1
#
_cell.length_a   1.000
_cell.length_b   1.000
_cell.length_c   1.000
_cell.angle_alpha   90.00
_cell.angle_beta   90.00
_cell.angle_gamma   90.00
#
_symmetry.space_group_name_H-M   'P 1'
#
loop_
_entity.id
_entity.type
_entity.pdbx_description
1 polymer ?
#
loop_
_entity_poly.entity_id
_entity_poly.type
_entity_poly.pdbx_seq_one_letter_code
_entity_poly.pdbx_strand_id
1 'polypeptide(L)'
;PQVGAELVPALLPAVLCAAASTHPPDLSNLGRSIAVMLAQAPMSPQLYLALVRTVSAAARSPSWHLRGCLLPMLKLLLYRGQFIEPAGEIRDLLGEVLLQLLRDPQQEVREATMPLLSGFVRLHGEPARLHVLEWAG
;
A
#
# COMPACT_ATOMS: atom_id res chain seq x y z
N PRO A 1 -19.88 9.08 -11.91
CA PRO A 1 -18.62 9.61 -11.35
C PRO A 1 -17.39 8.86 -11.89
N GLN A 2 -17.05 9.09 -13.17
CA GLN A 2 -15.92 8.42 -13.85
C GLN A 2 -14.59 9.19 -13.67
N VAL A 3 -14.64 10.52 -13.48
CA VAL A 3 -13.46 11.38 -13.35
C VAL A 3 -12.51 10.96 -12.22
N GLY A 4 -13.07 10.50 -11.09
CA GLY A 4 -12.27 10.05 -9.94
C GLY A 4 -11.45 8.79 -10.20
N ALA A 5 -11.92 7.90 -11.08
CA ALA A 5 -11.25 6.62 -11.34
C ALA A 5 -9.96 6.78 -12.17
N GLU A 6 -9.86 7.83 -12.97
CA GLU A 6 -8.69 8.12 -13.82
C GLU A 6 -7.74 9.13 -13.16
N LEU A 7 -8.30 10.19 -12.56
CA LEU A 7 -7.48 11.27 -12.00
C LEU A 7 -6.74 10.85 -10.73
N VAL A 8 -7.38 10.09 -9.84
CA VAL A 8 -6.79 9.73 -8.55
C VAL A 8 -5.53 8.86 -8.71
N PRO A 9 -5.54 7.77 -9.52
CA PRO A 9 -4.33 7.00 -9.76
C PRO A 9 -3.22 7.81 -10.44
N ALA A 10 -3.58 8.76 -11.31
CA ALA A 10 -2.62 9.64 -11.99
C ALA A 10 -1.94 10.64 -11.04
N LEU A 11 -2.66 11.13 -10.03
CA LEU A 11 -2.11 12.06 -9.02
C LEU A 11 -1.26 11.36 -7.96
N LEU A 12 -1.53 10.08 -7.69
CA LEU A 12 -0.91 9.36 -6.58
C LEU A 12 0.63 9.35 -6.62
N PRO A 13 1.33 9.14 -7.76
CA PRO A 13 2.78 9.22 -7.80
C PRO A 13 3.32 10.58 -7.31
N ALA A 14 2.72 11.69 -7.73
CA ALA A 14 3.13 13.02 -7.30
C ALA A 14 2.89 13.22 -5.79
N VAL A 15 1.76 12.73 -5.27
CA VAL A 15 1.45 12.75 -3.84
C VAL A 15 2.47 11.93 -3.04
N LEU A 16 2.84 10.74 -3.51
CA LEU A 16 3.84 9.90 -2.85
C LEU A 16 5.24 10.50 -2.91
N CYS A 17 5.62 11.14 -4.01
CA CYS A 17 6.87 11.89 -4.10
C CYS A 17 6.90 13.06 -3.11
N ALA A 18 5.81 13.82 -2.98
CA ALA A 18 5.69 14.87 -1.97
C ALA A 18 5.80 14.30 -0.55
N ALA A 19 5.09 13.19 -0.27
CA ALA A 19 5.13 12.49 1.01
C ALA A 19 6.54 12.01 1.38
N ALA A 20 7.30 11.55 0.39
CA ALA A 20 8.67 11.07 0.54
C ALA A 20 9.72 12.18 0.61
N SER A 21 9.33 13.45 0.40
CA SER A 21 10.26 14.57 0.46
C SER A 21 10.86 14.71 1.85
N THR A 22 12.17 14.97 1.92
CA THR A 22 12.85 15.29 3.18
C THR A 22 12.77 16.78 3.52
N HIS A 23 12.54 17.64 2.52
CA HIS A 23 12.44 19.10 2.69
C HIS A 23 11.47 19.72 1.66
N PRO A 24 10.60 20.68 2.06
CA PRO A 24 10.26 21.07 3.43
C PRO A 24 9.35 20.03 4.14
N PRO A 25 9.37 19.95 5.48
CA PRO A 25 8.58 18.97 6.24
C PRO A 25 7.08 19.12 6.04
N ASP A 26 6.58 20.34 5.83
CA ASP A 26 5.16 20.61 5.58
C ASP A 26 4.66 19.92 4.30
N LEU A 27 5.49 19.86 3.26
CA LEU A 27 5.15 19.17 2.02
C LEU A 27 5.07 17.65 2.23
N SER A 28 5.99 17.09 3.01
CA SER A 28 5.96 15.67 3.39
C SER A 28 4.70 15.33 4.18
N ASN A 29 4.37 16.14 5.19
CA ASN A 29 3.18 15.95 6.02
C ASN A 29 1.89 16.09 5.20
N LEU A 30 1.84 17.05 4.28
CA LEU A 30 0.70 17.22 3.38
C LEU A 30 0.56 16.03 2.43
N GLY A 31 1.65 15.58 1.81
CA GLY A 31 1.65 14.42 0.93
C GLY A 31 1.17 13.15 1.61
N ARG A 32 1.65 12.88 2.84
CA ARG A 32 1.20 11.74 3.66
C ARG A 32 -0.28 11.82 4.00
N SER A 33 -0.75 13.00 4.40
CA SER A 33 -2.16 13.25 4.68
C SER A 33 -3.03 12.99 3.46
N ILE A 34 -2.62 13.49 2.29
CA ILE A 34 -3.35 13.27 1.03
C ILE A 34 -3.37 11.79 0.66
N ALA A 35 -2.24 11.08 0.74
CA ALA A 35 -2.20 9.64 0.45
C ALA A 35 -3.19 8.84 1.32
N VAL A 36 -3.25 9.16 2.61
CA VAL A 36 -4.20 8.57 3.55
C VAL A 36 -5.65 8.91 3.19
N MET A 37 -5.95 10.19 2.88
CA MET A 37 -7.29 10.62 2.47
C MET A 37 -7.74 9.92 1.18
N LEU A 38 -6.85 9.74 0.20
CA LEU A 38 -7.15 9.02 -1.03
C LEU A 38 -7.53 7.55 -0.77
N ALA A 39 -6.87 6.88 0.17
CA ALA A 39 -7.24 5.52 0.57
C ALA A 39 -8.57 5.45 1.34
N GLN A 40 -9.06 6.54 1.92
CA GLN A 40 -10.33 6.60 2.64
C GLN A 40 -11.51 7.03 1.76
N ALA A 41 -11.25 7.59 0.58
CA ALA A 41 -12.29 8.03 -0.34
C ALA A 41 -13.29 6.90 -0.69
N PRO A 42 -14.56 7.21 -1.01
CA PRO A 42 -15.47 6.26 -1.61
C PRO A 42 -14.84 5.63 -2.85
N MET A 43 -14.82 4.30 -2.91
CA MET A 43 -13.95 3.57 -3.83
C MET A 43 -14.74 2.50 -4.56
N SER A 44 -14.67 2.53 -5.88
CA SER A 44 -15.11 1.41 -6.71
C SER A 44 -14.01 0.34 -6.80
N PRO A 45 -14.34 -0.91 -7.16
CA PRO A 45 -13.33 -1.95 -7.40
C PRO A 45 -12.25 -1.51 -8.41
N GLN A 46 -12.63 -0.78 -9.46
CA GLN A 46 -11.67 -0.30 -10.48
C GLN A 46 -10.67 0.70 -9.90
N LEU A 47 -11.14 1.65 -9.07
CA LEU A 47 -10.26 2.61 -8.40
C LEU A 47 -9.36 1.89 -7.38
N TYR A 48 -9.90 0.92 -6.64
CA TYR A 48 -9.12 0.13 -5.69
C TYR A 48 -7.97 -0.61 -6.39
N LEU A 49 -8.26 -1.34 -7.45
CA LEU A 49 -7.26 -2.03 -8.26
C LEU A 49 -6.20 -1.07 -8.80
N ALA A 50 -6.61 0.09 -9.32
CA ALA A 50 -5.68 1.10 -9.82
C ALA A 50 -4.75 1.63 -8.72
N LEU A 51 -5.28 1.89 -7.52
CA LEU A 51 -4.49 2.31 -6.36
C LEU A 51 -3.51 1.23 -5.91
N VAL A 52 -3.95 -0.02 -5.81
CA VAL A 52 -3.08 -1.15 -5.42
C VAL A 52 -1.94 -1.33 -6.43
N ARG A 53 -2.22 -1.23 -7.74
CA ARG A 53 -1.19 -1.29 -8.78
C ARG A 53 -0.17 -0.17 -8.65
N THR A 54 -0.62 1.07 -8.41
CA THR A 54 0.29 2.20 -8.20
C THR A 54 1.13 2.04 -6.93
N VAL A 55 0.54 1.55 -5.84
CA VAL A 55 1.27 1.26 -4.59
C VAL A 55 2.28 0.12 -4.80
N SER A 56 1.92 -0.93 -5.53
CA SER A 56 2.85 -2.01 -5.89
C SER A 56 4.04 -1.50 -6.70
N ALA A 57 3.81 -0.61 -7.66
CA ALA A 57 4.90 0.05 -8.40
C ALA A 57 5.77 0.92 -7.48
N ALA A 58 5.16 1.71 -6.61
CA ALA A 58 5.84 2.54 -5.62
C ALA A 58 6.70 1.74 -4.64
N ALA A 59 6.26 0.55 -4.23
CA ALA A 59 7.00 -0.33 -3.34
C ALA A 59 8.34 -0.81 -3.93
N ARG A 60 8.51 -0.78 -5.26
CA ARG A 60 9.78 -1.10 -5.94
C ARG A 60 10.71 0.10 -6.12
N SER A 61 10.32 1.29 -5.65
CA SER A 61 11.16 2.49 -5.73
C SER A 61 12.50 2.28 -5.01
N PRO A 62 13.63 2.83 -5.50
CA PRO A 62 14.90 2.82 -4.77
C PRO A 62 14.86 3.69 -3.50
N SER A 63 13.95 4.65 -3.40
CA SER A 63 13.81 5.54 -2.24
C SER A 63 13.09 4.84 -1.08
N TRP A 64 13.81 4.56 0.00
CA TRP A 64 13.21 3.98 1.21
C TRP A 64 12.19 4.93 1.86
N HIS A 65 12.37 6.25 1.72
CA HIS A 65 11.39 7.22 2.20
C HIS A 65 10.05 7.03 1.50
N LEU A 66 10.06 6.79 0.19
CA LEU A 66 8.84 6.53 -0.58
C LEU A 66 8.19 5.21 -0.15
N ARG A 67 9.00 4.15 0.01
CA ARG A 67 8.54 2.84 0.49
C ARG A 67 8.03 2.86 1.93
N GLY A 68 8.56 3.73 2.79
CA GLY A 68 8.03 3.95 4.14
C GLY A 68 6.74 4.76 4.14
N CYS A 69 6.65 5.79 3.30
CA CYS A 69 5.48 6.68 3.24
C CYS A 69 4.22 6.03 2.66
N LEU A 70 4.34 4.95 1.87
CA LEU A 70 3.18 4.20 1.39
C LEU A 70 2.53 3.35 2.48
N LEU A 71 3.23 2.99 3.57
CA LEU A 71 2.74 2.01 4.56
C LEU A 71 1.41 2.43 5.24
N PRO A 72 1.21 3.70 5.65
CA PRO A 72 -0.09 4.13 6.18
C PRO A 72 -1.24 3.99 5.17
N MET A 73 -0.98 4.28 3.90
CA MET A 73 -1.95 4.13 2.82
C MET A 73 -2.25 2.64 2.57
N LEU A 74 -1.21 1.82 2.48
CA LEU A 74 -1.29 0.38 2.28
C LEU A 74 -2.10 -0.28 3.39
N LYS A 75 -1.89 0.11 4.66
CA LYS A 75 -2.69 -0.36 5.80
C LYS A 75 -4.19 -0.16 5.56
N LEU A 76 -4.61 1.02 5.11
CA LEU A 76 -6.01 1.31 4.84
C LEU A 76 -6.54 0.53 3.64
N LEU A 77 -5.75 0.41 2.57
CA LEU A 77 -6.11 -0.40 1.41
C LEU A 77 -6.31 -1.88 1.77
N LEU A 78 -5.49 -2.45 2.65
CA LEU A 78 -5.65 -3.82 3.16
C LEU A 78 -6.99 -3.99 3.88
N TYR A 79 -7.30 -3.10 4.83
CA TYR A 79 -8.57 -3.17 5.57
C TYR A 79 -9.80 -2.93 4.69
N ARG A 80 -9.70 -2.13 3.63
CA ARG A 80 -10.83 -1.91 2.72
C ARG A 80 -10.99 -3.05 1.72
N GLY A 81 -9.89 -3.68 1.30
CA GLY A 81 -9.89 -4.78 0.34
C GLY A 81 -10.83 -5.90 0.73
N GLN A 82 -10.93 -6.21 2.03
CA GLN A 82 -11.84 -7.25 2.55
C GLN A 82 -13.32 -7.02 2.17
N PHE A 83 -13.72 -5.78 1.88
CA PHE A 83 -15.10 -5.42 1.53
C PHE A 83 -15.30 -5.12 0.04
N ILE A 84 -14.25 -4.65 -0.65
CA ILE A 84 -14.34 -4.23 -2.06
C ILE A 84 -14.15 -5.43 -2.99
N GLU A 85 -13.15 -6.27 -2.71
CA GLU A 85 -12.73 -7.29 -3.65
C GLU A 85 -12.29 -8.56 -2.92
N PRO A 86 -13.21 -9.52 -2.69
CA PRO A 86 -12.87 -10.80 -2.08
C PRO A 86 -12.06 -11.72 -3.02
N ALA A 87 -11.70 -11.27 -4.23
CA ALA A 87 -11.01 -12.06 -5.26
C ALA A 87 -9.51 -12.23 -4.97
N GLY A 88 -8.96 -13.39 -5.38
CA GLY A 88 -7.59 -13.82 -5.05
C GLY A 88 -6.48 -12.94 -5.64
N GLU A 89 -6.64 -12.42 -6.86
CA GLU A 89 -5.53 -11.74 -7.57
C GLU A 89 -5.01 -10.49 -6.83
N ILE A 90 -5.91 -9.63 -6.35
CA ILE A 90 -5.49 -8.42 -5.61
C ILE A 90 -4.93 -8.78 -4.24
N ARG A 91 -5.51 -9.78 -3.58
CA ARG A 91 -4.97 -10.30 -2.33
C ARG A 91 -3.53 -10.79 -2.52
N ASP A 92 -3.28 -11.56 -3.57
CA ASP A 92 -1.95 -12.13 -3.85
C ASP A 92 -0.96 -11.00 -4.18
N LEU A 93 -1.38 -10.01 -4.99
CA LEU A 93 -0.57 -8.82 -5.27
C LEU A 93 -0.21 -8.03 -3.99
N LEU A 94 -1.16 -7.86 -3.06
CA LEU A 94 -0.90 -7.20 -1.78
C LEU A 94 0.02 -8.04 -0.88
N GLY A 95 -0.15 -9.36 -0.87
CA GLY A 95 0.74 -10.30 -0.21
C GLY A 95 2.18 -10.15 -0.70
N GLU A 96 2.40 -10.20 -2.00
CA GLU A 96 3.71 -10.02 -2.62
C GLU A 96 4.34 -8.66 -2.28
N VAL A 97 3.57 -7.57 -2.28
CA VAL A 97 4.05 -6.24 -1.86
C VAL A 97 4.52 -6.27 -0.41
N LEU A 98 3.75 -6.87 0.50
CA LEU A 98 4.12 -6.95 1.92
C LEU A 98 5.35 -7.82 2.14
N LEU A 99 5.46 -8.96 1.45
CA LEU A 99 6.61 -9.84 1.53
C LEU A 99 7.87 -9.16 0.97
N GLN A 100 7.74 -8.41 -0.12
CA GLN A 100 8.83 -7.59 -0.66
C GLN A 100 9.30 -6.55 0.37
N LEU A 101 8.38 -5.81 0.98
CA LEU A 101 8.69 -4.78 1.98
C LEU A 101 9.21 -5.37 3.30
N LEU A 102 8.90 -6.63 3.61
CA LEU A 102 9.47 -7.33 4.76
C LEU A 102 10.96 -7.68 4.54
N ARG A 103 11.40 -7.81 3.27
CA ARG A 103 12.81 -7.98 2.87
C ARG A 103 13.51 -6.66 2.53
N ASP A 104 12.91 -5.52 2.83
CA ASP A 104 13.47 -4.21 2.51
C ASP A 104 14.89 -4.04 3.11
N PRO A 105 15.86 -3.43 2.41
CA PRO A 105 17.16 -3.14 3.01
C PRO A 105 17.08 -2.22 4.23
N GLN A 106 16.09 -1.32 4.29
CA GLN A 106 15.92 -0.38 5.38
C GLN A 106 15.14 -0.99 6.55
N GLN A 107 15.69 -0.95 7.76
CA GLN A 107 15.09 -1.56 8.95
C GLN A 107 13.71 -0.99 9.28
N GLU A 108 13.55 0.31 9.18
CA GLU A 108 12.33 1.05 9.49
C GLU A 108 11.17 0.63 8.59
N VAL A 109 11.46 0.32 7.32
CA VAL A 109 10.45 -0.20 6.38
C VAL A 109 10.04 -1.62 6.78
N ARG A 110 11.00 -2.48 7.13
CA ARG A 110 10.71 -3.85 7.59
C ARG A 110 9.86 -3.86 8.85
N GLU A 111 10.27 -3.11 9.87
CA GLU A 111 9.57 -3.02 11.16
C GLU A 111 8.15 -2.48 11.01
N ALA A 112 7.98 -1.43 10.20
CA ALA A 112 6.67 -0.86 9.94
C ALA A 112 5.78 -1.76 9.07
N THR A 113 6.36 -2.69 8.30
CA THR A 113 5.63 -3.68 7.48
C THR A 113 5.11 -4.86 8.30
N MET A 114 5.84 -5.30 9.33
CA MET A 114 5.45 -6.44 10.19
C MET A 114 3.99 -6.39 10.69
N PRO A 115 3.51 -5.28 11.30
CA PRO A 115 2.12 -5.22 11.76
C PRO A 115 1.09 -5.25 10.61
N LEU A 116 1.46 -4.79 9.41
CA LEU A 116 0.60 -4.87 8.23
C LEU A 116 0.49 -6.31 7.73
N LEU A 117 1.59 -7.07 7.69
CA LEU A 117 1.57 -8.47 7.31
C LEU A 117 0.76 -9.32 8.30
N SER A 118 0.93 -9.07 9.61
CA SER A 118 0.10 -9.70 10.65
C SER A 118 -1.39 -9.38 10.44
N GLY A 119 -1.71 -8.12 10.16
CA GLY A 119 -3.07 -7.69 9.80
C GLY A 119 -3.60 -8.42 8.56
N PHE A 120 -2.81 -8.53 7.50
CA PHE A 120 -3.16 -9.23 6.27
C PHE A 120 -3.47 -10.71 6.51
N VAL A 121 -2.61 -11.42 7.24
CA VAL A 121 -2.86 -12.83 7.62
C VAL A 121 -4.14 -12.96 8.43
N ARG A 122 -4.40 -12.05 9.38
CA ARG A 122 -5.64 -12.06 10.16
C ARG A 122 -6.88 -11.83 9.29
N LEU A 123 -6.81 -10.94 8.31
CA LEU A 123 -7.92 -10.61 7.42
C LEU A 123 -8.24 -11.73 6.43
N HIS A 124 -7.23 -12.46 5.97
CA HIS A 124 -7.38 -13.46 4.90
C HIS A 124 -7.23 -14.91 5.37
N GLY A 125 -6.94 -15.14 6.66
CA GLY A 125 -6.98 -16.44 7.31
C GLY A 125 -5.88 -17.41 6.86
N GLU A 126 -6.22 -18.70 6.84
CA GLU A 126 -5.29 -19.79 6.54
C GLU A 126 -4.58 -19.67 5.18
N PRO A 127 -5.24 -19.29 4.06
CA PRO A 127 -4.55 -19.14 2.78
C PRO A 127 -3.39 -18.14 2.82
N ALA A 128 -3.59 -16.97 3.45
CA ALA A 128 -2.53 -15.98 3.59
C ALA A 128 -1.42 -16.45 4.53
N ARG A 129 -1.77 -17.19 5.60
CA ARG A 129 -0.78 -17.76 6.52
C ARG A 129 0.13 -18.77 5.81
N LEU A 130 -0.45 -19.69 5.03
CA LEU A 130 0.31 -20.71 4.29
C LEU A 130 1.27 -20.07 3.30
N HIS A 131 0.80 -19.09 2.53
CA HIS A 131 1.64 -18.35 1.58
C HIS A 131 2.85 -17.67 2.27
N VAL A 132 2.64 -17.04 3.43
CA VAL A 132 3.74 -16.42 4.20
C VAL A 132 4.73 -17.46 4.73
N LEU A 133 4.26 -18.63 5.16
CA LEU A 133 5.12 -19.71 5.64
C LEU A 133 5.94 -20.33 4.51
N GLU A 134 5.32 -20.55 3.34
CA GLU A 134 6.00 -21.04 2.13
C GLU A 134 7.09 -20.09 1.68
N TRP A 135 6.86 -18.78 1.76
CA TRP A 135 7.87 -17.77 1.44
C TRP A 135 9.04 -17.71 2.44
N ALA A 136 8.79 -18.11 3.69
CA ALA A 136 9.78 -18.06 4.77
C ALA A 136 10.65 -19.32 4.88
N GLY A 137 10.19 -20.45 4.34
CA GLY A 137 10.91 -21.72 4.27
C GLY A 137 11.90 -21.76 3.11
#